data_AF-A0A7S1JGQ0-F1
#
_entry.id   AF-A0A7S1JGQ0-F1
#
_cell.length_a   1.000
_cell.length_b   1.000
_cell.length_c   1.000
_cell.angle_alpha   90.00
_cell.angle_beta   90.00
_cell.angle_gamma   90.00
#
_symmetry.space_group_name_H-M   'P 1'
#
loop_
_entity.id
_entity.type
_entity.pdbx_description
1 polymer ?
#
loop_
_entity_poly.entity_id
_entity_poly.type
_entity_poly.pdbx_seq_one_letter_code
_entity_poly.pdbx_strand_id
1 'polypeptide(L)'
;TGTIDDADLGHYVSSVALDPYTEAMILVATSPNAASVLYKVKARTLKVYGRLQLQNLGSPEQVRSVVVDEGPRLAHVLMQSKTQSELLQFQLADVITIEPQITHTTGGTVVTVFGEGFVPFNTLQCVFDQDEAVQFGPATYVSPAVLRCLTPPANT
;
A
#
# COMPACT_ATOMS: atom_id res chain seq x y z
N THR A 1 3.83 -6.57 13.63
CA THR A 1 2.99 -5.39 14.01
C THR A 1 3.68 -4.08 13.61
N GLY A 2 3.13 -3.29 12.69
CA GLY A 2 3.75 -2.01 12.28
C GLY A 2 3.09 -0.81 12.96
N THR A 3 3.67 -0.35 14.07
CA THR A 3 3.50 1.02 14.55
C THR A 3 4.22 1.96 13.60
N ILE A 4 3.70 3.18 13.39
CA ILE A 4 4.50 4.24 12.78
C ILE A 4 5.57 4.55 13.84
N ASP A 5 6.72 3.90 13.73
CA ASP A 5 7.77 4.00 14.72
C ASP A 5 8.35 5.41 14.74
N ASP A 6 8.76 5.82 15.94
CA ASP A 6 9.51 7.04 16.26
C ASP A 6 10.81 7.19 15.42
N ALA A 7 11.18 6.21 14.59
CA ALA A 7 12.25 6.31 13.60
C ALA A 7 11.92 7.26 12.42
N ASP A 8 10.66 7.66 12.24
CA ASP A 8 10.21 8.67 11.27
C ASP A 8 10.34 10.12 11.80
N LEU A 9 11.28 10.40 12.72
CA LEU A 9 11.56 11.69 13.43
C LEU A 9 11.74 12.97 12.57
N GLY A 10 11.50 12.91 11.26
CA GLY A 10 11.45 14.08 10.36
C GLY A 10 10.23 14.12 9.44
N HIS A 11 9.33 13.14 9.51
CA HIS A 11 8.09 13.10 8.74
C HIS A 11 6.89 13.48 9.61
N TYR A 12 6.06 14.39 9.13
CA TYR A 12 4.78 14.75 9.76
C TYR A 12 3.62 14.43 8.83
N VAL A 13 2.44 14.17 9.40
CA VAL A 13 1.22 13.93 8.63
C VAL A 13 0.75 15.24 8.01
N SER A 14 0.76 15.35 6.69
CA SER A 14 0.36 16.58 5.97
C SER A 14 -1.07 16.52 5.42
N SER A 15 -1.55 15.33 5.08
CA SER A 15 -2.85 15.13 4.46
C SER A 15 -3.40 13.74 4.77
N VAL A 16 -4.72 13.63 4.84
CA VAL A 16 -5.45 12.39 5.08
C VAL A 16 -6.64 12.34 4.13
N ALA A 17 -6.83 11.21 3.45
CA ALA A 17 -8.05 10.94 2.69
C ALA A 17 -8.69 9.64 3.16
N LEU A 18 -10.00 9.67 3.42
CA LEU A 18 -10.78 8.48 3.73
C LEU A 18 -11.20 7.80 2.42
N ASP A 19 -11.12 6.47 2.36
CA ASP A 19 -11.79 5.71 1.31
C ASP A 19 -13.26 5.53 1.74
N PRO A 20 -14.24 6.09 1.03
CA PRO A 20 -15.65 6.03 1.43
C PRO A 20 -16.26 4.62 1.28
N TYR A 21 -15.58 3.71 0.57
CA TYR A 21 -16.07 2.35 0.31
C TYR A 21 -15.53 1.30 1.25
N THR A 22 -14.41 1.58 1.93
CA THR A 22 -13.76 0.62 2.82
C THR A 22 -13.45 1.25 4.16
N GLU A 23 -13.02 0.45 5.13
CA GLU A 23 -12.51 0.97 6.39
C GLU A 23 -11.04 1.43 6.27
N ALA A 24 -10.64 1.94 5.11
CA ALA A 24 -9.28 2.39 4.81
C ALA A 24 -9.18 3.91 4.77
N MET A 25 -7.99 4.41 5.08
CA MET A 25 -7.60 5.78 4.82
C MET A 25 -6.17 5.82 4.29
N ILE A 26 -5.86 6.86 3.53
CA ILE A 26 -4.52 7.16 3.04
C ILE A 26 -3.96 8.29 3.89
N LEU A 27 -2.90 8.00 4.62
CA LEU A 27 -2.12 9.01 5.33
C LEU A 27 -0.92 9.41 4.48
N VAL A 28 -0.66 10.71 4.39
CA VAL A 28 0.53 11.26 3.73
C VAL A 28 1.51 11.72 4.79
N ALA A 29 2.69 11.13 4.82
CA ALA A 29 3.81 11.52 5.65
C ALA A 29 4.86 12.26 4.83
N THR A 30 5.14 13.52 5.18
CA THR A 30 6.06 14.40 4.42
C THR A 30 7.22 14.88 5.29
N SER A 31 8.40 15.00 4.70
CA SER A 31 9.59 15.56 5.36
C SER A 31 10.23 16.63 4.46
N PRO A 32 10.84 17.68 5.04
CA PRO A 32 11.67 18.60 4.25
C PRO A 32 12.90 17.92 3.63
N ASN A 33 13.36 16.80 4.20
CA ASN A 33 14.64 16.18 3.86
C ASN A 33 14.50 14.81 3.17
N ALA A 34 13.28 14.31 2.99
CA ALA A 34 13.01 12.98 2.44
C ALA A 34 11.73 12.97 1.60
N ALA A 35 11.63 11.98 0.71
CA ALA A 35 10.48 11.82 -0.18
C ALA A 35 9.19 11.54 0.63
N SER A 36 8.06 12.05 0.13
CA SER A 36 6.77 11.80 0.75
C SER A 36 6.40 10.31 0.67
N VAL A 37 5.77 9.80 1.71
CA VAL A 37 5.30 8.42 1.78
C VAL A 37 3.80 8.41 2.00
N LEU A 38 3.08 7.62 1.21
CA LEU A 38 1.68 7.32 1.40
C LEU A 38 1.55 6.02 2.17
N TYR A 39 0.77 6.04 3.25
CA TYR A 39 0.44 4.86 4.04
C TYR A 39 -1.03 4.51 3.87
N LYS A 40 -1.31 3.24 3.58
CA LYS A 40 -2.67 2.70 3.65
C LYS A 40 -2.89 2.19 5.07
N VAL A 41 -3.87 2.76 5.74
CA VAL A 41 -4.12 2.57 7.18
C VAL A 41 -5.57 2.18 7.41
N LYS A 42 -5.80 1.24 8.33
CA LYS A 42 -7.16 0.84 8.69
C LYS A 42 -7.74 1.90 9.62
N ALA A 43 -8.84 2.54 9.23
CA ALA A 43 -9.40 3.71 9.89
C ALA A 43 -9.75 3.47 11.37
N ARG A 44 -10.26 2.28 11.71
CA ARG A 44 -10.65 1.95 13.10
C ARG A 44 -9.48 1.59 14.00
N THR A 45 -8.49 0.86 13.48
CA THR A 45 -7.40 0.30 14.28
C THR A 45 -6.09 1.08 14.15
N LEU A 46 -6.04 2.04 13.24
CA LEU A 46 -4.85 2.79 12.84
C LEU A 46 -3.67 1.89 12.43
N LYS A 47 -3.95 0.64 12.04
CA LYS A 47 -2.92 -0.31 11.63
C LYS A 47 -2.51 0.01 10.21
N VAL A 48 -1.22 0.24 9.99
CA VAL A 48 -0.64 0.38 8.66
C VAL A 48 -0.58 -1.01 8.00
N TYR A 49 -1.04 -1.09 6.75
CA TYR A 49 -1.01 -2.34 5.98
C TYR A 49 -0.64 -2.13 4.50
N GLY A 50 -0.31 -0.89 4.12
CA GLY A 50 0.26 -0.58 2.82
C GLY A 50 1.17 0.64 2.92
N ARG A 51 2.20 0.67 2.08
CA ARG A 51 3.16 1.77 1.98
C ARG A 51 3.51 1.99 0.53
N LEU A 52 3.47 3.24 0.10
CA LEU A 52 3.90 3.67 -1.22
C LEU A 52 4.83 4.86 -1.06
N GLN A 53 6.12 4.65 -1.37
CA GLN A 53 7.08 5.75 -1.47
C GLN A 53 7.09 6.23 -2.92
N LEU A 54 6.70 7.48 -3.13
CA LEU A 54 6.71 8.08 -4.46
C LEU A 54 8.16 8.38 -4.85
N GLN A 55 8.58 7.91 -6.03
CA GLN A 55 9.93 8.20 -6.51
C GLN A 55 10.02 9.66 -6.92
N ASN A 56 11.15 10.28 -6.57
CA ASN A 56 11.44 11.70 -6.81
C ASN A 56 11.44 11.99 -8.31
N LEU A 57 10.55 12.87 -8.80
CA LEU A 57 10.64 13.45 -10.15
C LEU A 57 11.80 14.45 -10.31
N GLY A 58 12.69 14.54 -9.32
CA GLY A 58 13.86 15.43 -9.29
C GLY A 58 13.56 16.70 -8.49
N SER A 59 14.24 16.86 -7.35
CA SER A 59 13.96 17.82 -6.25
C SER A 59 12.79 17.37 -5.35
N PRO A 60 12.71 17.77 -4.06
CA PRO A 60 11.80 17.14 -3.11
C PRO A 60 10.36 17.54 -3.42
N GLU A 61 9.74 16.81 -4.34
CA GLU A 61 8.31 16.91 -4.58
C GLU A 61 7.58 16.40 -3.36
N GLN A 62 6.78 17.28 -2.79
CA GLN A 62 5.97 16.99 -1.62
C GLN A 62 4.54 16.75 -2.07
N VAL A 63 3.95 15.70 -1.50
CA VAL A 63 2.54 15.45 -1.67
C VAL A 63 1.80 16.54 -0.91
N ARG A 64 1.09 17.39 -1.65
CA ARG A 64 0.35 18.53 -1.11
C ARG A 64 -1.03 18.13 -0.63
N SER A 65 -1.68 17.24 -1.37
CA SER A 65 -3.02 16.75 -1.03
C SER A 65 -3.25 15.38 -1.65
N VAL A 66 -3.98 14.54 -0.92
CA VAL A 66 -4.59 13.33 -1.45
C VAL A 66 -6.11 13.45 -1.34
N VAL A 67 -6.82 13.04 -2.38
CA VAL A 67 -8.28 12.92 -2.40
C VAL A 67 -8.64 11.55 -2.96
N VAL A 68 -9.66 10.90 -2.40
CA VAL A 68 -10.20 9.65 -2.92
C VAL A 68 -11.59 9.92 -3.46
N ASP A 69 -11.81 9.59 -4.74
CA ASP A 69 -13.11 9.79 -5.37
C ASP A 69 -14.13 8.75 -4.92
N GLU A 70 -15.36 9.19 -4.65
CA GLU A 70 -16.49 8.32 -4.34
C GLU A 70 -16.99 7.51 -5.54
N GLY A 71 -16.43 7.61 -6.74
CA GLY A 71 -16.90 6.82 -7.90
C GLY A 71 -15.92 5.71 -8.26
N PRO A 72 -14.88 6.03 -9.04
CA PRO A 72 -13.93 5.05 -9.56
C PRO A 72 -12.94 4.49 -8.52
N ARG A 73 -13.09 4.84 -7.23
CA ARG A 73 -12.13 4.53 -6.14
C ARG A 73 -10.69 4.84 -6.54
N LEU A 74 -10.50 6.01 -7.13
CA LEU A 74 -9.20 6.54 -7.52
C LEU A 74 -8.68 7.46 -6.44
N ALA A 75 -7.43 7.28 -6.04
CA ALA A 75 -6.70 8.26 -5.26
C ALA A 75 -6.00 9.24 -6.20
N HIS A 76 -6.38 10.51 -6.11
CA HIS A 76 -5.73 11.63 -6.76
C HIS A 76 -4.69 12.21 -5.81
N VAL A 77 -3.43 12.16 -6.22
CA VAL A 77 -2.29 12.64 -5.42
C VAL A 77 -1.69 13.83 -6.15
N LEU A 78 -1.87 15.01 -5.57
CA LEU A 78 -1.26 16.23 -6.07
C LEU A 78 0.15 16.36 -5.48
N MET A 79 1.14 16.27 -6.35
CA MET A 79 2.53 16.52 -6.02
C MET A 79 2.93 17.91 -6.48
N GLN A 80 3.77 18.57 -5.68
CA GLN A 80 4.30 19.88 -6.02
C GLN A 80 5.77 20.03 -5.65
N SER A 81 6.51 20.68 -6.54
CA SER A 81 7.84 21.23 -6.29
C SER A 81 7.78 22.76 -6.27
N LYS A 82 8.94 23.42 -6.34
CA LYS A 82 9.02 24.89 -6.47
C LYS A 82 8.53 25.40 -7.83
N THR A 83 8.58 24.57 -8.87
CA THR A 83 8.41 25.01 -10.27
C THR A 83 7.36 24.22 -11.04
N GLN A 84 6.92 23.08 -10.52
CA GLN A 84 6.00 22.18 -11.22
C GLN A 84 4.97 21.62 -10.25
N SER A 85 3.80 21.32 -10.78
CA SER A 85 2.76 20.52 -10.14
C SER A 85 2.41 19.34 -11.02
N GLU A 86 2.26 18.18 -10.42
CA GLU A 86 1.88 16.94 -11.09
C GLU A 86 0.71 16.28 -10.36
N LEU A 87 -0.22 15.71 -11.12
CA LEU A 87 -1.35 14.97 -10.60
C LEU A 87 -1.18 13.50 -10.95
N LEU A 88 -1.00 12.67 -9.92
CA LEU A 88 -0.94 11.22 -10.06
C LEU A 88 -2.29 10.59 -9.70
N GLN A 89 -2.64 9.52 -10.42
CA GLN A 89 -3.88 8.78 -10.20
C GLN A 89 -3.54 7.31 -9.90
N PHE A 90 -4.07 6.82 -8.78
CA PHE A 90 -3.87 5.44 -8.35
C PHE A 90 -5.21 4.72 -8.19
N GLN A 91 -5.34 3.57 -8.83
CA GLN A 91 -6.45 2.66 -8.55
C GLN A 91 -6.28 2.09 -7.15
N LEU A 92 -7.27 2.29 -6.28
CA LEU A 92 -7.25 1.67 -4.97
C LEU A 92 -7.67 0.21 -5.09
N ALA A 93 -6.83 -0.65 -4.52
CA ALA A 93 -7.12 -2.06 -4.35
C ALA A 93 -7.29 -2.37 -2.86
N ASP A 94 -8.19 -3.28 -2.53
CA ASP A 94 -8.35 -3.77 -1.17
C ASP A 94 -8.40 -5.30 -1.12
N VAL A 95 -7.83 -5.85 -0.04
CA VAL A 95 -7.83 -7.29 0.22
C VAL A 95 -8.93 -7.58 1.23
N ILE A 96 -9.88 -8.41 0.83
CA ILE A 96 -11.03 -8.77 1.67
C ILE A 96 -10.73 -10.05 2.45
N THR A 97 -10.31 -11.11 1.74
CA THR A 97 -9.99 -12.40 2.36
C THR A 97 -8.97 -13.19 1.54
N ILE A 98 -8.44 -14.25 2.13
CA ILE A 98 -7.47 -15.15 1.51
C ILE A 98 -7.87 -16.60 1.75
N GLU A 99 -7.60 -17.48 0.77
CA GLU A 99 -7.83 -18.92 0.89
C GLU A 99 -6.69 -19.74 0.28
N PRO A 100 -6.13 -20.73 1.00
CA PRO A 100 -6.38 -21.01 2.42
C PRO A 100 -5.75 -19.96 3.35
N GLN A 101 -6.34 -19.76 4.54
CA GLN A 101 -5.80 -18.84 5.56
C GLN A 101 -4.58 -19.39 6.31
N ILE A 102 -4.39 -20.71 6.29
CA ILE A 102 -3.29 -21.41 6.94
C ILE A 102 -2.62 -22.30 5.91
N THR A 103 -1.30 -22.21 5.83
CA THR A 103 -0.46 -22.99 4.91
C THR A 103 0.68 -23.68 5.64
N HIS A 104 1.33 -24.62 4.96
CA HIS A 104 2.52 -25.28 5.48
C HIS A 104 3.72 -24.32 5.51
N THR A 105 4.55 -24.45 6.55
CA THR A 105 5.79 -23.67 6.73
C THR A 105 6.84 -23.96 5.66
N THR A 106 6.73 -25.08 4.94
CA THR A 106 7.61 -25.42 3.82
C THR A 106 7.44 -24.50 2.60
N GLY A 107 6.39 -23.69 2.55
CA GLY A 107 6.04 -22.88 1.38
C GLY A 107 5.46 -23.70 0.23
N GLY A 108 5.32 -23.07 -0.95
CA GLY A 108 4.86 -23.71 -2.19
C GLY A 108 3.35 -23.91 -2.30
N THR A 109 2.57 -23.42 -1.33
CA THR A 109 1.10 -23.46 -1.41
C THR A 109 0.60 -22.25 -2.19
N VAL A 110 -0.40 -22.46 -3.07
CA VAL A 110 -1.04 -21.33 -3.74
C VAL A 110 -2.17 -20.78 -2.86
N VAL A 111 -2.02 -19.55 -2.42
CA VAL A 111 -3.04 -18.76 -1.74
C VAL A 111 -3.77 -17.90 -2.76
N THR A 112 -5.08 -18.00 -2.77
CA THR A 112 -5.97 -17.13 -3.56
C THR A 112 -6.34 -15.94 -2.70
N VAL A 113 -6.07 -14.74 -3.20
CA VAL A 113 -6.41 -13.47 -2.55
C VAL A 113 -7.66 -12.92 -3.22
N PHE A 114 -8.71 -12.75 -2.45
CA PHE A 114 -9.96 -12.15 -2.88
C PHE A 114 -10.03 -10.70 -2.43
N GLY A 115 -10.51 -9.85 -3.32
CA GLY A 115 -10.55 -8.43 -3.08
C GLY A 115 -11.21 -7.69 -4.23
N GLU A 116 -10.78 -6.46 -4.43
CA GLU A 116 -11.33 -5.57 -5.43
C GLU A 116 -10.30 -4.53 -5.85
N GLY A 117 -10.44 -4.00 -7.07
CA GLY A 117 -9.54 -2.98 -7.61
C GLY A 117 -8.15 -3.47 -8.01
N PHE A 118 -7.94 -4.79 -8.11
CA PHE A 118 -6.66 -5.32 -8.56
C PHE A 118 -6.42 -4.98 -10.03
N VAL A 119 -5.18 -4.60 -10.34
CA VAL A 119 -4.73 -4.29 -11.69
C VAL A 119 -3.51 -5.15 -12.04
N PRO A 120 -3.34 -5.54 -13.31
CA PRO A 120 -2.20 -6.35 -13.71
C PRO A 120 -0.92 -5.52 -13.66
N PHE A 121 0.05 -5.93 -12.83
CA PHE A 121 1.42 -5.44 -12.88
C PHE A 121 2.40 -6.60 -13.08
N ASN A 122 3.51 -6.32 -13.78
CA ASN A 122 4.57 -7.31 -14.02
C ASN A 122 5.37 -7.67 -12.76
N THR A 123 5.26 -6.86 -11.70
CA THR A 123 6.03 -6.98 -10.47
C THR A 123 5.16 -7.28 -9.25
N LEU A 124 3.96 -7.85 -9.42
CA LEU A 124 3.09 -8.21 -8.31
C LEU A 124 3.74 -9.26 -7.41
N GLN A 125 3.72 -9.00 -6.10
CA GLN A 125 4.21 -9.91 -5.07
C GLN A 125 3.25 -9.89 -3.87
N CYS A 126 3.04 -11.03 -3.25
CA CYS A 126 2.44 -11.10 -1.92
C CYS A 126 3.52 -10.96 -0.86
N VAL A 127 3.24 -10.14 0.14
CA VAL A 127 4.13 -9.93 1.30
C VAL A 127 3.57 -10.71 2.48
N PHE A 128 4.37 -11.64 2.97
CA PHE A 128 4.09 -12.44 4.16
C PHE A 128 4.93 -11.87 5.29
N ASP A 129 4.30 -11.07 6.15
CA ASP A 129 4.94 -10.40 7.27
C ASP A 129 4.60 -11.16 8.57
N GLN A 130 5.60 -11.79 9.17
CA GLN A 130 5.47 -12.53 10.42
C GLN A 130 6.55 -12.04 11.39
N ASP A 131 6.19 -11.01 12.18
CA ASP A 131 6.89 -10.28 13.25
C ASP A 131 8.43 -10.09 13.18
N GLU A 132 9.23 -11.11 12.86
CA GLU A 132 10.70 -11.04 12.71
C GLU A 132 11.20 -11.19 11.27
N ALA A 133 10.37 -11.65 10.32
CA ALA A 133 10.78 -11.82 8.93
C ALA A 133 9.69 -11.41 7.94
N VAL A 134 10.06 -10.56 6.98
CA VAL A 134 9.25 -10.24 5.80
C VAL A 134 9.68 -11.14 4.66
N GLN A 135 8.77 -11.98 4.17
CA GLN A 135 9.01 -12.90 3.06
C GLN A 135 8.11 -12.56 1.88
N PHE A 136 8.61 -12.82 0.67
CA PHE A 136 7.91 -12.45 -0.57
C PHE A 136 7.56 -13.69 -1.37
N GLY A 137 6.31 -13.74 -1.83
CA GLY A 137 5.81 -14.75 -2.75
C GLY A 137 5.46 -14.14 -4.11
N PRO A 138 5.77 -14.81 -5.25
CA PRO A 138 5.33 -14.33 -6.55
C PRO A 138 3.80 -14.32 -6.61
N ALA A 139 3.24 -13.26 -7.18
CA ALA A 139 1.80 -13.11 -7.36
C ALA A 139 1.42 -13.09 -8.85
N THR A 140 0.29 -13.69 -9.17
CA THR A 140 -0.28 -13.76 -10.51
C THR A 140 -1.63 -13.06 -10.50
N TYR A 141 -1.81 -12.09 -11.40
CA TYR A 141 -3.09 -11.46 -11.63
C TYR A 141 -4.06 -12.42 -12.32
N VAL A 142 -5.26 -12.58 -11.77
CA VAL A 142 -6.33 -13.39 -12.37
C VAL A 142 -7.47 -12.50 -12.87
N SER A 143 -7.95 -11.59 -12.03
CA SER A 143 -9.02 -10.66 -12.36
C SER A 143 -8.98 -9.44 -11.42
N PRO A 144 -9.81 -8.39 -11.64
CA PRO A 144 -9.88 -7.26 -10.72
C PRO A 144 -10.28 -7.62 -9.29
N ALA A 145 -10.78 -8.84 -9.05
CA ALA A 145 -11.20 -9.34 -7.75
C ALA A 145 -10.37 -10.51 -7.21
N VAL A 146 -9.42 -11.04 -8.00
CA VAL A 146 -8.67 -12.25 -7.64
C VAL A 146 -7.18 -12.14 -8.01
N LEU A 147 -6.31 -12.41 -7.04
CA LEU A 147 -4.89 -12.70 -7.25
C LEU A 147 -4.56 -14.11 -6.76
N ARG A 148 -3.49 -14.70 -7.28
CA ARG A 148 -2.93 -15.96 -6.77
C ARG A 148 -1.49 -15.75 -6.36
N CYS A 149 -1.14 -16.15 -5.15
CA CYS A 149 0.19 -15.98 -4.60
C CYS A 149 0.78 -17.33 -4.18
N LEU A 150 2.06 -17.53 -4.46
CA LEU A 150 2.78 -18.70 -3.96
C LEU A 150 3.39 -18.38 -2.61
N THR A 151 3.16 -19.21 -1.59
CA THR A 151 3.75 -18.98 -0.27
C THR A 151 5.25 -19.24 -0.28
N PRO A 152 6.07 -18.35 0.33
CA PRO A 152 7.49 -18.62 0.54
C PRO A 152 7.69 -19.68 1.65
N PRO A 153 8.84 -20.36 1.70
CA PRO A 153 9.24 -21.17 2.85
C PRO A 153 9.49 -20.28 4.06
N ALA A 154 8.89 -20.62 5.21
CA ALA A 154 9.10 -19.91 6.45
C ALA A 154 10.54 -20.12 6.94
N ASN A 155 11.40 -19.11 6.77
CA ASN A 155 12.69 -19.08 7.46
C ASN A 155 12.40 -18.79 8.94
N THR A 156 12.51 -19.83 9.77
CA THR A 156 12.52 -19.72 11.24
C THR A 156 13.85 -19.19 11.74
#